data_AF-A0AB73KYY3-F1
#
_entry.id   AF-A0AB73KYY3-F1
#
_cell.length_a   1.000
_cell.length_b   1.000
_cell.length_c   1.000
_cell.angle_alpha   90.00
_cell.angle_beta   90.00
_cell.angle_gamma   90.00
#
_symmetry.space_group_name_H-M   'P 1'
#
loop_
_entity.id
_entity.type
_entity.pdbx_description
1 polymer ?
#
loop_
_entity_poly.entity_id
_entity_poly.type
_entity_poly.pdbx_seq_one_letter_code
_entity_poly.pdbx_strand_id
1 'polypeptide(L)'
;GAHTDSPGLRVKQQPDFSAHGFRQVAVELYGGPLLNSWLDRDLGLAGRLSLRDGSTKLLTVDRPLLRVPQLAVHLDRGVNDGLKLDRQRHLQPVWGLGEAHEGELIAFAEREAGLEEGSVTGWDLLAYPVEAPAYL
;
A
#
# COMPACT_ATOMS: atom_id res chain seq x y z
N GLY A 1 9.17 25.33 -13.16
CA GLY A 1 9.54 23.93 -12.90
C GLY A 1 8.31 23.19 -12.40
N ALA A 2 8.18 21.91 -12.73
CA ALA A 2 7.13 21.02 -12.24
C ALA A 2 7.75 19.91 -11.39
N HIS A 3 6.93 19.07 -10.77
CA HIS A 3 7.34 17.92 -9.98
C HIS A 3 6.58 16.65 -10.45
N THR A 4 7.15 15.48 -10.19
CA THR A 4 6.64 14.17 -10.68
C THR A 4 6.11 13.28 -9.56
N ASP A 5 6.19 13.75 -8.32
CA ASP A 5 5.70 13.04 -7.14
C ASP A 5 4.27 13.46 -6.80
N SER A 6 3.58 12.62 -6.04
CA SER A 6 2.24 12.89 -5.52
C SER A 6 2.10 12.28 -4.13
N PRO A 7 1.34 12.91 -3.21
CA PRO A 7 1.13 12.33 -1.90
C PRO A 7 0.50 10.94 -1.95
N GLY A 8 0.91 10.03 -1.05
CA GLY A 8 0.36 8.69 -1.03
C GLY A 8 0.82 7.80 0.12
N LEU A 9 0.50 6.51 0.02
CA LEU A 9 0.88 5.49 1.00
C LEU A 9 2.10 4.73 0.47
N ARG A 10 3.26 4.95 1.09
CA ARG A 10 4.53 4.30 0.71
C ARG A 10 4.80 3.09 1.58
N VAL A 11 5.19 1.98 0.98
CA VAL A 11 5.52 0.74 1.69
C VAL A 11 6.80 0.91 2.50
N LYS A 12 6.76 0.54 3.79
CA LYS A 12 7.93 0.55 4.68
C LYS A 12 8.91 -0.57 4.35
N GLN A 13 10.12 -0.50 4.90
CA GLN A 13 11.17 -1.50 4.70
C GLN A 13 10.94 -2.80 5.50
N GLN A 14 10.03 -2.78 6.48
CA GLN A 14 9.50 -3.97 7.15
C GLN A 14 7.98 -3.94 6.98
N PRO A 15 7.47 -4.42 5.83
CA PRO A 15 6.08 -4.20 5.44
C PRO A 15 5.13 -5.26 5.98
N ASP A 16 5.59 -6.48 6.22
CA ASP A 16 4.73 -7.61 6.57
C ASP A 16 4.37 -7.59 8.06
N PHE A 17 3.07 -7.48 8.36
CA PHE A 17 2.55 -7.70 9.71
C PHE A 17 1.10 -8.17 9.67
N SER A 18 0.62 -8.74 10.77
CA SER A 18 -0.78 -9.16 10.92
C SER A 18 -1.43 -8.45 12.11
N ALA A 19 -2.74 -8.22 12.00
CA ALA A 19 -3.56 -7.83 13.13
C ALA A 19 -4.97 -8.42 12.97
N HIS A 20 -5.53 -8.93 14.06
CA HIS A 20 -6.90 -9.43 14.12
C HIS A 20 -7.24 -10.47 13.02
N GLY A 21 -6.29 -11.33 12.65
CA GLY A 21 -6.46 -12.37 11.62
C GLY A 21 -6.37 -11.87 10.18
N PHE A 22 -5.93 -10.63 9.96
CA PHE A 22 -5.66 -10.07 8.65
C PHE A 22 -4.17 -9.80 8.47
N ARG A 23 -3.64 -10.16 7.31
CA ARG A 23 -2.34 -9.70 6.86
C ARG A 23 -2.48 -8.28 6.35
N GLN A 24 -1.53 -7.43 6.72
CA GLN A 24 -1.50 -6.02 6.38
C GLN A 24 -0.13 -5.63 5.83
N VAL A 25 -0.10 -4.51 5.10
CA VAL A 25 1.13 -3.89 4.60
C VAL A 25 1.42 -2.65 5.43
N ALA A 26 2.60 -2.59 6.04
CA ALA A 26 3.03 -1.43 6.79
C ALA A 26 3.41 -0.31 5.81
N VAL A 27 2.70 0.81 5.89
CA VAL A 27 2.89 2.00 5.07
C VAL A 27 3.23 3.22 5.90
N GLU A 28 3.94 4.15 5.29
CA GLU A 28 4.17 5.51 5.75
C GLU A 28 3.50 6.52 4.82
N LEU A 29 3.19 7.71 5.33
CA LEU A 29 2.66 8.79 4.51
C LEU A 29 3.78 9.46 3.75
N TYR A 30 3.65 9.48 2.44
CA TYR A 30 4.47 10.32 1.58
C TYR A 30 3.72 11.61 1.27
N GLY A 31 4.33 12.76 1.57
CA GLY A 31 3.70 14.07 1.43
C GLY A 31 2.55 14.33 2.41
N GLY A 32 1.58 15.16 2.00
CA GLY A 32 0.40 15.53 2.80
C GLY A 32 -0.91 15.02 2.20
N PRO A 33 -1.17 13.69 2.18
CA PRO A 33 -2.37 13.14 1.57
C PRO A 33 -3.63 13.49 2.37
N LEU A 34 -4.76 13.63 1.66
CA LEU A 34 -6.09 13.65 2.28
C LEU A 34 -6.43 12.23 2.73
N LEU A 35 -6.25 11.95 4.03
CA LEU A 35 -6.25 10.57 4.54
C LEU A 35 -7.52 9.79 4.22
N ASN A 36 -8.68 10.45 4.29
CA ASN A 36 -9.97 9.82 4.05
C ASN A 36 -10.19 9.40 2.59
N SER A 37 -9.50 10.01 1.62
CA SER A 37 -9.66 9.63 0.20
C SER A 37 -9.06 8.27 -0.13
N TRP A 38 -8.20 7.75 0.75
CA TRP A 38 -7.56 6.43 0.63
C TRP A 38 -8.39 5.30 1.23
N LEU A 39 -9.43 5.63 2.00
CA LEU A 39 -10.35 4.63 2.53
C LEU A 39 -11.20 4.05 1.42
N ASP A 40 -11.48 2.76 1.53
CA ASP A 40 -12.43 2.05 0.69
C ASP A 40 -12.20 2.13 -0.82
N ARG A 41 -10.93 2.34 -1.20
CA ARG A 41 -10.45 2.21 -2.58
C ARG A 41 -9.87 0.83 -2.83
N ASP A 42 -10.05 0.37 -4.05
CA ASP A 42 -9.27 -0.74 -4.57
C ASP A 42 -7.90 -0.21 -4.98
N LEU A 43 -6.87 -0.68 -4.30
CA LEU A 43 -5.52 -0.17 -4.45
C LEU A 43 -4.61 -1.22 -5.09
N GLY A 44 -3.83 -0.78 -6.06
CA GLY A 44 -2.70 -1.49 -6.64
C GLY A 44 -1.39 -1.07 -5.96
N LEU A 45 -0.27 -1.57 -6.48
CA LEU A 45 1.06 -1.24 -5.98
C LEU A 45 2.00 -0.95 -7.16
N ALA A 46 2.71 0.16 -7.12
CA ALA A 46 3.65 0.53 -8.18
C ALA A 46 4.91 1.17 -7.62
N GLY A 47 6.02 1.08 -8.36
CA GLY A 47 7.25 1.76 -8.02
C GLY A 47 8.49 1.03 -8.50
N ARG A 48 9.55 1.09 -7.70
CA ARG A 48 10.89 0.61 -8.07
C ARG A 48 11.41 -0.42 -7.08
N LEU A 49 11.99 -1.48 -7.63
CA LEU A 49 12.76 -2.50 -6.93
C LEU A 49 14.24 -2.28 -7.21
N SER A 50 15.07 -2.32 -6.16
CA SER A 50 16.54 -2.31 -6.25
C SER A 50 17.04 -3.74 -6.16
N LEU A 51 17.91 -4.13 -7.09
CA LEU A 51 18.39 -5.51 -7.21
C LEU A 51 19.82 -5.66 -6.67
N ARG A 52 20.21 -6.91 -6.40
CA ARG A 52 21.52 -7.26 -5.85
C ARG A 52 22.71 -6.88 -6.74
N ASP A 53 22.51 -6.87 -8.06
CA ASP A 53 23.52 -6.45 -9.04
C ASP A 53 23.65 -4.92 -9.18
N GLY A 54 22.88 -4.16 -8.39
CA GLY A 54 22.85 -2.70 -8.43
C GLY A 54 21.92 -2.12 -9.49
N SER A 55 21.28 -2.95 -10.32
CA SER A 55 20.26 -2.51 -11.27
C SER A 55 18.92 -2.24 -10.57
N THR A 56 17.97 -1.67 -11.32
CA THR A 56 16.62 -1.41 -10.81
C THR A 56 15.58 -1.92 -11.79
N LYS A 57 14.43 -2.35 -11.26
CA LYS A 57 13.27 -2.79 -12.04
C LYS A 57 12.03 -2.05 -11.60
N LEU A 58 11.21 -1.61 -12.55
CA LEU A 58 9.90 -1.04 -12.25
C LEU A 58 8.87 -2.15 -12.07
N LEU A 59 8.00 -1.98 -11.08
CA LEU A 59 6.87 -2.86 -10.80
C LEU A 59 5.58 -2.04 -10.90
N THR A 60 4.57 -2.64 -11.53
CA THR A 60 3.18 -2.17 -11.48
C THR A 60 2.28 -3.37 -11.34
N VAL A 61 1.52 -3.43 -10.24
CA VAL A 61 0.46 -4.41 -10.01
C VAL A 61 -0.88 -3.70 -10.20
N ASP A 62 -1.38 -3.72 -11.43
CA ASP A 62 -2.55 -2.96 -11.87
C ASP A 62 -3.87 -3.73 -11.71
N ARG A 63 -4.10 -4.17 -10.48
CA ARG A 63 -5.32 -4.88 -10.08
C ARG A 63 -5.58 -4.64 -8.59
N PRO A 64 -6.85 -4.74 -8.12
CA PRO A 64 -7.16 -4.67 -6.70
C PRO A 64 -6.31 -5.67 -5.91
N LEU A 65 -5.45 -5.16 -5.04
CA LEU A 65 -4.53 -5.94 -4.21
C LEU A 65 -4.65 -5.54 -2.74
N LEU A 66 -4.73 -4.23 -2.48
CA LEU A 66 -4.74 -3.65 -1.15
C LEU A 66 -6.07 -2.92 -0.91
N ARG A 67 -6.50 -2.87 0.35
CA ARG A 67 -7.66 -2.08 0.78
C ARG A 67 -7.39 -1.47 2.14
N VAL A 68 -7.69 -0.18 2.31
CA VAL A 68 -7.78 0.45 3.63
C VAL A 68 -9.28 0.52 4.00
N PRO A 69 -9.81 -0.42 4.80
CA PRO A 69 -11.24 -0.45 5.10
C PRO A 69 -11.64 0.65 6.09
N GLN A 70 -12.74 1.35 5.83
CA GLN A 70 -13.32 2.27 6.81
C GLN A 70 -14.06 1.50 7.91
N LEU A 71 -13.94 1.96 9.16
CA LEU A 71 -14.75 1.43 10.26
C LEU A 71 -16.24 1.70 10.00
N ALA A 72 -17.07 0.68 10.21
CA ALA A 72 -18.51 0.80 10.03
C ALA A 72 -19.11 1.91 10.92
N VAL A 73 -19.99 2.73 10.34
CA VAL A 73 -20.66 3.86 11.03
C VAL A 73 -21.42 3.45 12.29
N HIS A 74 -21.93 2.20 12.34
CA HIS A 74 -22.61 1.68 13.53
C HIS A 74 -21.70 1.60 14.77
N LEU A 75 -20.38 1.45 14.53
CA LEU A 75 -19.33 1.39 15.55
C LEU A 75 -18.63 2.75 15.77
N ASP A 76 -18.84 3.72 14.87
CA ASP A 76 -18.39 5.11 15.01
C ASP A 76 -19.55 6.08 14.66
N ARG A 77 -20.44 6.29 15.63
CA ARG A 77 -21.69 7.04 15.44
C ARG A 77 -21.47 8.53 15.13
N GLY A 78 -20.32 9.09 15.50
CA GLY A 78 -19.97 10.50 15.29
C GLY A 78 -19.14 10.76 14.03
N VAL A 79 -18.87 9.73 13.21
CA VAL A 79 -17.96 9.82 12.07
C VAL A 79 -18.34 10.90 11.06
N ASN A 80 -19.64 11.15 10.89
CA ASN A 80 -20.16 12.14 9.95
C ASN A 80 -19.98 13.59 10.44
N ASP A 81 -19.79 13.80 11.75
CA ASP A 81 -19.50 15.13 12.32
C ASP A 81 -18.00 15.45 12.28
N GLY A 82 -17.15 14.43 12.10
CA GLY A 82 -15.71 14.59 11.96
C GLY A 82 -14.95 13.27 12.04
N LEU A 83 -14.47 12.80 10.88
CA LEU A 83 -13.64 11.61 10.78
C LEU A 83 -12.21 11.90 11.29
N LYS A 84 -11.77 11.14 12.30
CA LYS A 84 -10.41 11.20 12.83
C LYS A 84 -9.66 9.90 12.51
N LEU A 85 -8.64 10.00 11.64
CA LEU A 85 -7.80 8.88 11.27
C LEU A 85 -6.44 8.98 11.95
N ASP A 86 -6.06 7.92 12.68
CA ASP A 86 -4.69 7.75 13.14
C ASP A 86 -3.85 7.23 11.98
N ARG A 87 -2.77 7.96 11.65
CA ARG A 87 -1.92 7.68 10.50
C ARG A 87 -1.22 6.33 10.59
N GLN A 88 -0.86 5.89 11.79
CA GLN A 88 -0.13 4.64 12.00
C GLN A 88 -1.08 3.45 12.14
N ARG A 89 -2.28 3.65 12.70
CA ARG A 89 -3.20 2.56 13.00
C ARG A 89 -4.28 2.35 11.93
N HIS A 90 -4.81 3.41 11.34
CA HIS A 90 -6.02 3.32 10.50
C HIS A 90 -5.74 3.33 8.99
N LEU A 91 -4.47 3.47 8.57
CA LEU A 91 -4.10 3.55 7.15
C LEU A 91 -3.25 2.37 6.66
N GLN A 92 -3.14 1.31 7.46
CA GLN A 92 -2.39 0.12 7.08
C GLN A 92 -3.28 -0.79 6.21
N PRO A 93 -3.01 -0.95 4.90
CA PRO A 93 -3.90 -1.69 4.02
C PRO A 93 -3.91 -3.18 4.37
N VAL A 94 -5.08 -3.80 4.29
CA VAL A 94 -5.26 -5.25 4.30
C VAL A 94 -4.94 -5.79 2.91
N TRP A 95 -4.23 -6.92 2.85
CA TRP A 95 -3.87 -7.59 1.60
C TRP A 95 -4.08 -9.10 1.61
N GLY A 96 -4.50 -9.66 2.75
CA GLY A 96 -4.84 -11.07 2.85
C GLY A 96 -5.41 -11.45 4.22
N LEU A 97 -5.81 -12.71 4.34
CA LEU A 97 -6.23 -13.32 5.61
C LEU A 97 -5.06 -14.07 6.25
N GLY A 98 -5.07 -14.21 7.57
CA GLY A 98 -4.13 -15.00 8.35
C GLY A 98 -2.98 -14.21 8.96
N GLU A 99 -1.94 -14.94 9.37
CA GLU A 99 -0.71 -14.40 9.92
C GLU A 99 0.24 -13.98 8.80
N ALA A 100 0.99 -12.91 9.02
CA ALA A 100 1.98 -12.44 8.05
C ALA A 100 3.29 -13.22 8.19
N HIS A 101 3.98 -13.40 7.07
CA HIS A 101 5.32 -13.97 7.02
C HIS A 101 6.30 -12.89 6.54
N GLU A 102 7.45 -12.80 7.20
CA GLU A 102 8.48 -11.82 6.84
C GLU A 102 8.95 -12.04 5.39
N GLY A 103 8.95 -10.96 4.60
CA GLY A 103 9.39 -10.98 3.20
C GLY A 103 8.31 -11.38 2.20
N GLU A 104 7.09 -11.71 2.65
CA GLU A 104 6.03 -12.21 1.77
C GLU A 104 5.65 -11.19 0.69
N LEU A 105 5.51 -9.90 1.04
CA LEU A 105 5.16 -8.86 0.07
C LEU A 105 6.22 -8.72 -1.01
N ILE A 106 7.50 -8.86 -0.65
CA ILE A 106 8.62 -8.69 -1.58
C ILE A 106 8.79 -9.93 -2.45
N ALA A 107 8.64 -11.13 -1.90
CA ALA A 107 8.58 -12.35 -2.69
C ALA A 107 7.41 -12.31 -3.70
N PHE A 108 6.27 -11.72 -3.32
CA PHE A 108 5.17 -11.45 -4.23
C PHE A 108 5.57 -10.45 -5.34
N ALA A 109 6.18 -9.32 -4.98
CA ALA A 109 6.67 -8.32 -5.94
C ALA A 109 7.70 -8.89 -6.92
N GLU A 110 8.60 -9.76 -6.47
CA GLU A 110 9.56 -10.48 -7.30
C GLU A 110 8.87 -11.36 -8.33
N ARG A 111 7.87 -12.15 -7.92
CA ARG A 111 7.09 -13.00 -8.83
C ARG A 111 6.34 -12.17 -9.89
N GLU A 112 5.66 -11.10 -9.48
CA GLU A 112 4.97 -10.19 -10.40
C GLU A 112 5.94 -9.52 -11.39
N ALA A 113 7.16 -9.21 -10.92
CA ALA A 113 8.22 -8.68 -11.77
C ALA A 113 8.96 -9.75 -12.59
N GLY A 114 8.66 -11.05 -12.44
CA GLY A 114 9.40 -12.13 -13.10
C GLY A 114 10.89 -12.17 -12.68
N LEU A 115 11.17 -11.95 -11.41
CA LEU A 115 12.48 -12.05 -10.79
C LEU A 115 12.61 -13.33 -9.97
N GLU A 116 13.84 -13.81 -9.79
CA GLU A 116 14.12 -14.90 -8.85
C GLU A 116 13.93 -14.41 -7.41
N GLU A 117 13.45 -15.29 -6.54
CA GLU A 117 13.23 -14.96 -5.13
C GLU A 117 14.55 -14.57 -4.43
N GLY A 118 14.53 -13.46 -3.69
CA GLY A 118 15.71 -12.91 -3.02
C GLY A 118 16.63 -12.05 -3.91
N SER A 119 16.17 -11.69 -5.11
CA SER A 119 16.85 -10.75 -6.01
C SER A 119 16.77 -9.30 -5.53
N VAL A 120 15.67 -8.94 -4.86
CA VAL A 120 15.39 -7.58 -4.39
C VAL A 120 16.10 -7.32 -3.06
N THR A 121 16.81 -6.19 -2.99
CA THR A 121 17.58 -5.75 -1.82
C THR A 121 17.03 -4.46 -1.19
N GLY A 122 16.08 -3.81 -1.86
CA GLY A 122 15.38 -2.63 -1.36
C GLY A 122 14.30 -2.19 -2.34
N TRP A 123 13.41 -1.30 -1.88
CA TRP A 123 12.28 -0.86 -2.70
C TRP A 123 11.78 0.54 -2.36
N ASP A 124 11.12 1.12 -3.35
CA ASP A 124 10.30 2.31 -3.24
C ASP A 124 8.97 2.03 -3.93
N LEU A 125 7.99 1.57 -3.16
CA LEU A 125 6.68 1.16 -3.66
C LEU A 125 5.59 2.02 -3.02
N LEU A 126 4.63 2.47 -3.83
CA LEU A 126 3.49 3.26 -3.41
C LEU A 126 2.20 2.56 -3.81
N ALA A 127 1.23 2.56 -2.90
CA ALA A 127 -0.13 2.17 -3.24
C ALA A 127 -0.78 3.25 -4.12
N TYR A 128 -1.66 2.85 -5.03
CA TYR A 128 -2.41 3.78 -5.87
C TYR A 128 -3.81 3.23 -6.19
N PRO A 129 -4.85 4.08 -6.37
CA PRO A 129 -6.15 3.62 -6.84
C PRO A 129 -6.05 3.01 -8.24
N VAL A 130 -6.59 1.81 -8.45
CA VAL A 130 -6.62 1.17 -9.78
C VAL A 130 -7.76 1.69 -10.66
N GLU A 131 -8.63 2.53 -10.10
CA GLU A 131 -9.68 3.22 -10.85
C GLU A 131 -9.04 4.14 -11.89
N ALA A 132 -9.31 3.87 -13.17
CA ALA A 132 -8.76 4.66 -14.27
C ALA A 132 -9.32 6.10 -14.24
N PRO A 133 -8.49 7.11 -14.56
CA PRO A 133 -8.99 8.47 -14.71
C PRO A 133 -10.01 8.55 -15.85
N ALA A 134 -11.08 9.32 -15.64
CA ALA A 134 -12.17 9.48 -16.60
C ALA A 134 -12.59 10.95 -16.73
N TYR A 135 -13.16 11.30 -17.89
CA TYR A 135 -13.92 12.53 -18.06
C TYR A 135 -15.27 12.41 -17.32
N LEU A 136 -15.78 13.53 -16.81
CA LEU A 136 -17.13 13.64 -16.24
C LEU A 136 -18.18 13.88 -17.34
#